data_AF-A0A1X7KUG4-F1
#
_entry.id   AF-A0A1X7KUG4-F1
#
_cell.length_a   1.000
_cell.length_b   1.000
_cell.length_c   1.000
_cell.angle_alpha   90.00
_cell.angle_beta   90.00
_cell.angle_gamma   90.00
#
_symmetry.space_group_name_H-M   'P 1'
#
loop_
_entity.id
_entity.type
_entity.pdbx_description
1 polymer ?
#
loop_
_entity_poly.entity_id
_entity_poly.type
_entity_poly.pdbx_seq_one_letter_code
_entity_poly.pdbx_strand_id
1 'polypeptide(L)' 'MTNLGLYLAKKSINKAEVARRTGLSKSRLSQLSSNETTKLRVDELYLIALAIDVDPSELLNEVCKGLHLPE' A
#
# COMPACT_ATOMS: atom_id res chain seq x y z
N MET A 1 -3.24 -2.02 -11.82
CA MET A 1 -2.84 -2.55 -10.49
C MET A 1 -1.89 -1.52 -9.91
N THR A 2 -2.12 -1.04 -8.69
CA THR A 2 -1.35 0.09 -8.15
C THR A 2 0.07 -0.32 -7.78
N ASN A 3 0.97 0.65 -7.63
CA ASN A 3 2.33 0.40 -7.12
C ASN A 3 2.31 -0.35 -5.79
N LEU A 4 1.36 -0.03 -4.89
CA LEU A 4 1.15 -0.77 -3.65
C LEU A 4 0.76 -2.23 -3.91
N GLY A 5 -0.19 -2.48 -4.83
CA GLY A 5 -0.62 -3.83 -5.18
C GLY A 5 0.51 -4.69 -5.77
N LEU A 6 1.33 -4.09 -6.64
CA LEU A 6 2.51 -4.73 -7.22
C LEU A 6 3.58 -5.02 -6.16
N TYR A 7 3.81 -4.07 -5.24
CA TYR A 7 4.76 -4.25 -4.14
C TYR A 7 4.37 -5.41 -3.22
N LEU A 8 3.09 -5.47 -2.81
CA LEU A 8 2.57 -6.55 -1.98
C LEU A 8 2.63 -7.91 -2.69
N ALA A 9 2.33 -7.95 -4.00
CA ALA A 9 2.44 -9.17 -4.79
C ALA A 9 3.89 -9.64 -4.95
N LYS A 10 4.83 -8.72 -5.21
CA LYS A 10 6.26 -9.01 -5.36
C LYS A 10 6.88 -9.57 -4.08
N LYS A 11 6.45 -9.09 -2.91
CA LYS A 11 6.89 -9.61 -1.60
C LYS A 11 6.07 -10.81 -1.10
N SER A 12 5.18 -11.39 -1.91
CA SER A 12 4.29 -12.51 -1.53
C SER A 12 3.50 -12.25 -0.24
N ILE A 13 3.13 -11.00 0.00
CA ILE A 13 2.43 -10.61 1.23
C ILE A 13 0.96 -11.02 1.16
N ASN A 14 0.48 -11.67 2.23
CA ASN A 14 -0.91 -12.03 2.34
C ASN A 14 -1.79 -10.82 2.68
N LYS A 15 -2.56 -10.34 1.70
CA LYS A 15 -3.52 -9.22 1.86
C LYS A 15 -4.51 -9.42 3.01
N ALA A 16 -4.92 -10.66 3.28
CA ALA A 16 -5.86 -10.95 4.36
C ALA A 16 -5.21 -10.76 5.74
N GLU A 17 -3.92 -11.06 5.86
CA GLU A 17 -3.16 -10.86 7.09
C GLU A 17 -2.91 -9.37 7.35
N VAL A 18 -2.51 -8.63 6.31
CA VAL A 18 -2.33 -7.17 6.40
C VAL A 18 -3.64 -6.49 6.81
N ALA A 19 -4.77 -6.87 6.21
CA ALA A 19 -6.09 -6.36 6.59
C ALA A 19 -6.39 -6.58 8.09
N ARG A 20 -6.04 -7.77 8.61
CA ARG A 20 -6.25 -8.10 10.03
C ARG A 20 -5.33 -7.30 10.95
N ARG A 21 -4.07 -7.11 10.58
CA ARG A 21 -3.06 -6.38 11.40
C ARG A 21 -3.27 -4.86 11.38
N THR A 22 -3.71 -4.31 10.26
CA THR A 22 -3.93 -2.87 10.07
C THR A 22 -5.31 -2.40 10.51
N GLY A 23 -6.25 -3.33 10.73
CA GLY A 23 -7.67 -3.00 10.96
C GLY A 23 -8.42 -2.55 9.70
N LEU A 24 -7.78 -2.63 8.52
CA LEU A 24 -8.42 -2.29 7.25
C LEU A 24 -9.33 -3.43 6.78
N SER A 25 -10.48 -3.08 6.20
CA SER A 25 -11.35 -4.05 5.55
C SER A 25 -10.67 -4.70 4.34
N LYS A 26 -10.90 -5.99 4.10
CA LYS A 26 -10.40 -6.71 2.91
C LYS A 26 -10.77 -6.00 1.60
N SER A 27 -11.98 -5.44 1.54
CA SER A 27 -12.44 -4.64 0.39
C SER A 27 -11.59 -3.38 0.17
N ARG A 28 -11.28 -2.65 1.26
CA ARG A 28 -10.44 -1.45 1.21
C ARG A 28 -9.04 -1.77 0.68
N LEU A 29 -8.41 -2.83 1.19
CA LEU A 29 -7.08 -3.25 0.75
C LEU A 29 -7.07 -3.70 -0.72
N SER A 30 -8.16 -4.34 -1.17
CA SER A 30 -8.35 -4.71 -2.58
C SER A 30 -8.48 -3.47 -3.47
N GLN A 31 -9.27 -2.47 -3.05
CA GLN A 31 -9.39 -1.19 -3.77
C GLN A 31 -8.04 -0.48 -3.86
N LEU A 32 -7.30 -0.39 -2.76
CA LEU A 32 -5.97 0.25 -2.71
C LEU A 32 -4.94 -0.46 -3.60
N SER A 33 -5.06 -1.78 -3.78
CA SER A 33 -4.15 -2.58 -4.61
C SER A 33 -4.53 -2.57 -6.10
N SER A 34 -5.81 -2.43 -6.42
CA SER A 34 -6.33 -2.68 -7.77
C SER A 34 -6.76 -1.41 -8.49
N ASN A 35 -7.16 -0.36 -7.77
CA ASN A 35 -7.72 0.86 -8.34
C ASN A 35 -6.78 2.05 -8.17
N GLU A 36 -6.22 2.52 -9.27
CA GLU A 36 -5.28 3.66 -9.33
C GLU A 36 -5.93 5.00 -8.99
N THR A 37 -7.26 5.11 -9.07
CA THR A 37 -7.99 6.32 -8.66
C THR A 37 -8.24 6.40 -7.16
N THR A 38 -8.05 5.29 -6.43
CA THR A 38 -8.27 5.27 -4.99
C THR A 38 -7.09 5.92 -4.28
N LYS A 39 -7.34 7.03 -3.59
CA LYS A 39 -6.32 7.69 -2.77
C LYS A 39 -5.97 6.82 -1.56
N LEU A 40 -4.71 6.39 -1.51
CA LEU A 40 -4.09 5.80 -0.34
C LEU A 40 -3.77 6.92 0.65
N ARG A 41 -4.32 6.84 1.86
CA ARG A 41 -4.00 7.81 2.91
C ARG A 41 -2.69 7.45 3.60
N VAL A 42 -2.03 8.44 4.17
CA VAL A 42 -0.72 8.26 4.84
C VAL A 42 -0.84 7.34 6.05
N ASP A 43 -1.92 7.45 6.82
CA ASP A 43 -2.24 6.57 7.95
C ASP A 43 -2.40 5.11 7.50
N GLU A 44 -3.13 4.87 6.42
CA GLU A 44 -3.30 3.53 5.83
C GLU A 44 -1.96 2.97 5.36
N LEU A 45 -1.14 3.78 4.66
CA LEU A 45 0.19 3.39 4.21
C LEU A 45 1.09 3.02 5.39
N TYR A 46 1.11 3.85 6.43
CA TYR A 46 1.96 3.65 7.60
C TYR A 46 1.61 2.36 8.32
N LEU A 47 0.32 2.10 8.55
CA LEU A 47 -0.15 0.85 9.16
C LEU A 47 0.21 -0.36 8.29
N ILE A 48 0.03 -0.27 6.97
CA ILE A 48 0.40 -1.34 6.04
C ILE A 48 1.89 -1.64 6.14
N ALA A 49 2.76 -0.62 6.15
CA ALA A 49 4.20 -0.77 6.30
C ALA A 49 4.57 -1.49 7.60
N LEU A 50 4.01 -1.07 8.73
CA LEU A 50 4.20 -1.74 10.02
C LEU A 50 3.69 -3.19 10.01
N ALA A 51 2.58 -3.45 9.32
CA ALA A 51 2.00 -4.79 9.24
C ALA A 51 2.83 -5.76 8.37
N ILE A 52 3.65 -5.24 7.47
CA ILE A 52 4.55 -6.05 6.62
C ILE A 52 6.01 -5.99 7.09
N ASP A 53 6.27 -5.37 8.24
CA ASP A 53 7.60 -5.19 8.84
C ASP A 53 8.59 -4.49 7.89
N VAL A 54 8.12 -3.42 7.24
CA VAL A 54 8.91 -2.58 6.33
C VAL A 54 8.87 -1.13 6.82
N ASP A 55 9.95 -0.38 6.58
CA ASP A 55 9.96 1.04 6.91
C ASP A 55 8.89 1.80 6.09
N PRO A 56 8.04 2.61 6.74
CA PRO A 56 7.01 3.40 6.05
C PRO A 56 7.57 4.29 4.94
N SER A 57 8.79 4.78 5.09
CA SER A 57 9.46 5.63 4.10
C SER A 57 9.83 4.85 2.84
N GLU A 58 10.25 3.59 2.98
CA GLU A 58 10.50 2.72 1.83
C GLU A 58 9.23 2.44 1.05
N LEU A 59 8.13 2.13 1.75
CA LEU A 59 6.84 1.90 1.12
C LEU A 59 6.33 3.17 0.42
N LEU A 60 6.49 4.33 1.06
CA LEU A 60 6.13 5.62 0.48
C LEU A 60 6.90 5.88 -0.82
N ASN A 61 8.22 5.72 -0.80
CA ASN A 61 9.07 5.93 -1.98
C ASN A 61 8.70 5.01 -3.13
N GLU A 62 8.36 3.75 -2.86
CA GLU A 62 7.93 2.80 -3.89
C GLU A 62 6.52 3.12 -4.42
N VAL A 63 5.59 3.54 -3.58
CA VAL A 63 4.23 3.93 -4.02
C VAL A 63 4.27 5.22 -4.84
N CYS A 64 5.05 6.21 -4.41
CA CYS A 64 5.19 7.52 -5.05
C CYS A 64 6.25 7.55 -6.15
N LYS A 65 6.82 6.40 -6.52
CA LYS A 65 7.84 6.28 -7.57
C LYS A 65 7.26 6.76 -8.90
N GLY A 66 7.76 7.88 -9.40
CA GLY A 66 7.29 8.52 -10.64
C GLY A 66 6.38 9.73 -10.43
N LEU A 67 6.15 10.16 -9.18
CA LEU A 67 5.60 11.50 -8.94
C LEU A 67 6.68 12.55 -9.19
N HIS A 68 6.39 13.45 -10.11
CA HIS A 68 7.22 14.62 -10.40
C HIS A 68 6.37 15.88 -10.22
N LEU A 69 7.02 16.97 -9.83
CA LEU A 69 6.37 18.27 -9.84
C LEU A 69 6.13 18.68 -11.30
N PRO A 70 4.95 19.20 -11.64
CA PRO A 70 4.76 19.86 -12.93
C PRO A 70 5.64 21.11 -12.99
N GLU A 71 6.24 21.36 -14.15
CA GLU A 71 6.98 22.60 -14.46
C GLU A 71 6.05 23.82 -14.53
#